data_AF-A1A1R5-F1
#
_entry.id   AF-A1A1R5-F1
#
_cell.length_a   1.000
_cell.length_b   1.000
_cell.length_c   1.000
_cell.angle_alpha   90.00
_cell.angle_beta   90.00
_cell.angle_gamma   90.00
#
_symmetry.space_group_name_H-M   'P 1'
#
loop_
_entity.id
_entity.type
_entity.pdbx_description
1 polymer ?
#
loop_
_entity_poly.entity_id
_entity_poly.type
_entity_poly.pdbx_seq_one_letter_code
_entity_poly.pdbx_strand_id
1 'polypeptide(L)'
;MQGQIDIPLDIVGRWQADQSAYELAKTYYWAKVAHLAEHNDQLAQPTYEGAHLADISEINNAPATARRMLVVSSDLFRAQQTAHAFADLMGLDVELDPRLRERSFGEWEGMTREEICEHYADDYHSWRAHTGGETKHGVESRIHTGRRGAEAVRDIVAKHHDETMPTTLLLVGHGSWIVATVAVLLDMDPDDLNNVGAMRNAFWTRMTPHTDPRNADRPTWKLEEFNQGPAIASFADWENGPESLRAPGMPLWKPIIQ
;
A
#
# COMPACT_ATOMS: atom_id res chain seq x y z
N MET A 1 -3.42 0.10 19.55
CA MET A 1 -2.41 -0.06 18.50
C MET A 1 -2.91 -1.21 17.67
N GLN A 2 -3.14 -1.02 16.37
CA GLN A 2 -3.74 -2.09 15.57
C GLN A 2 -2.73 -3.21 15.31
N GLY A 3 -1.50 -2.87 14.90
CA GLY A 3 -0.44 -3.84 14.64
C GLY A 3 -0.88 -4.90 13.64
N GLN A 4 -0.62 -6.16 13.98
CA GLN A 4 -0.99 -7.30 13.15
C GLN A 4 -2.36 -7.89 13.49
N ILE A 5 -3.15 -7.26 14.37
CA ILE A 5 -4.57 -7.64 14.54
C ILE A 5 -5.27 -7.43 13.22
N ASP A 6 -5.94 -8.48 12.75
CA ASP A 6 -6.70 -8.42 11.52
C ASP A 6 -8.09 -7.85 11.78
N ILE A 7 -8.32 -6.65 11.24
CA ILE A 7 -9.58 -5.93 11.32
C ILE A 7 -9.97 -5.49 9.91
N PRO A 8 -11.25 -5.63 9.53
CA PRO A 8 -11.72 -5.16 8.23
C PRO A 8 -11.75 -3.63 8.16
N LEU A 9 -11.74 -3.09 6.95
CA LEU A 9 -12.05 -1.68 6.71
C LEU A 9 -13.50 -1.39 7.12
N ASP A 10 -13.68 -0.30 7.86
CA ASP A 10 -14.99 0.30 8.08
C ASP A 10 -15.50 1.01 6.81
N ILE A 11 -16.68 1.62 6.88
CA ILE A 11 -17.30 2.27 5.72
C ILE A 11 -16.48 3.46 5.20
N VAL A 12 -15.78 4.20 6.09
CA VAL A 12 -14.95 5.34 5.70
C VAL A 12 -13.66 4.84 5.07
N GLY A 13 -13.02 3.83 5.65
CA GLY A 13 -11.82 3.18 5.10
C GLY A 13 -12.06 2.57 3.73
N ARG A 14 -13.23 1.95 3.51
CA ARG A 14 -13.64 1.47 2.17
C ARG A 14 -13.77 2.61 1.18
N TRP A 15 -14.47 3.68 1.56
CA TRP A 15 -14.60 4.86 0.72
C TRP A 15 -13.23 5.49 0.38
N GLN A 16 -12.33 5.61 1.36
CA GLN A 16 -10.97 6.11 1.16
C GLN A 16 -10.19 5.22 0.16
N ALA A 17 -10.24 3.90 0.33
CA ALA A 17 -9.60 2.95 -0.57
C ALA A 17 -10.14 3.08 -2.00
N ASP A 18 -11.46 3.15 -2.17
CA ASP A 18 -12.10 3.33 -3.48
C ASP A 18 -11.68 4.65 -4.14
N GLN A 19 -11.66 5.76 -3.40
CA GLN A 19 -11.26 7.07 -3.95
C GLN A 19 -9.80 7.05 -4.45
N SER A 20 -8.89 6.45 -3.68
CA SER A 20 -7.49 6.29 -4.11
C SER A 20 -7.37 5.35 -5.30
N ALA A 21 -8.12 4.25 -5.30
CA ALA A 21 -8.16 3.30 -6.40
C ALA A 21 -8.65 3.95 -7.71
N TYR A 22 -9.71 4.76 -7.66
CA TYR A 22 -10.19 5.50 -8.83
C TYR A 22 -9.16 6.48 -9.38
N GLU A 23 -8.41 7.17 -8.51
CA GLU A 23 -7.37 8.09 -8.96
C GLU A 23 -6.18 7.36 -9.60
N LEU A 24 -5.71 6.27 -8.96
CA LEU A 24 -4.66 5.44 -9.52
C LEU A 24 -5.09 4.77 -10.82
N ALA A 25 -6.34 4.30 -10.92
CA ALA A 25 -6.89 3.67 -12.12
C ALA A 25 -6.87 4.60 -13.34
N LYS A 26 -7.04 5.92 -13.17
CA LYS A 26 -6.89 6.88 -14.27
C LYS A 26 -5.47 6.89 -14.82
N THR A 27 -4.49 6.87 -13.92
CA THR A 27 -3.06 6.90 -14.25
C THR A 27 -2.59 5.58 -14.86
N TYR A 28 -3.07 4.46 -14.32
CA TYR A 28 -2.63 3.12 -14.67
C TYR A 28 -3.63 2.35 -15.53
N TYR A 29 -4.56 3.02 -16.21
CA TYR A 29 -5.56 2.37 -17.07
C TYR A 29 -4.94 1.44 -18.13
N TRP A 30 -3.71 1.73 -18.55
CA TRP A 30 -2.95 0.86 -19.43
C TRP A 30 -2.77 -0.56 -18.89
N ALA A 31 -2.75 -0.77 -17.58
CA ALA A 31 -2.62 -2.09 -16.97
C ALA A 31 -3.84 -2.95 -17.26
N LYS A 32 -5.04 -2.34 -17.26
CA LYS A 32 -6.28 -2.99 -17.68
C LYS A 32 -6.22 -3.42 -19.14
N VAL A 33 -5.73 -2.56 -20.03
CA VAL A 33 -5.60 -2.88 -21.45
C VAL A 33 -4.59 -4.01 -21.68
N ALA A 34 -3.45 -3.97 -20.98
CA ALA A 34 -2.45 -5.03 -21.03
C ALA A 34 -3.04 -6.38 -20.57
N HIS A 35 -3.74 -6.39 -19.44
CA HIS A 35 -4.40 -7.58 -18.92
C HIS A 35 -5.46 -8.12 -19.90
N LEU A 36 -6.30 -7.25 -20.47
CA LEU A 36 -7.31 -7.65 -21.46
C LEU A 36 -6.68 -8.27 -22.72
N ALA A 37 -5.55 -7.75 -23.18
CA ALA A 37 -4.84 -8.32 -24.35
C ALA A 37 -4.33 -9.75 -24.08
N GLU A 38 -3.93 -10.04 -22.84
CA GLU A 38 -3.53 -11.39 -22.41
C GLU A 38 -4.74 -12.33 -22.21
N HIS A 39 -5.94 -11.77 -21.99
CA HIS A 39 -7.17 -12.49 -21.63
C HIS A 39 -8.35 -12.14 -22.57
N ASN A 40 -8.09 -12.17 -23.88
CA ASN A 40 -9.09 -11.81 -24.90
C ASN A 40 -10.40 -12.62 -24.80
N ASP A 41 -10.33 -13.83 -24.25
CA ASP A 41 -11.48 -14.70 -23.98
C ASP A 41 -12.44 -14.15 -22.92
N GLN A 42 -11.97 -13.27 -22.03
CA GLN A 42 -12.77 -12.63 -21.01
C GLN A 42 -13.46 -11.35 -21.49
N LEU A 43 -13.11 -10.86 -22.69
CA LEU A 43 -13.74 -9.67 -23.25
C LEU A 43 -15.20 -9.97 -23.59
N ALA A 44 -16.12 -9.30 -22.88
CA ALA A 44 -17.54 -9.43 -23.15
C ALA A 44 -17.88 -8.95 -24.57
N GLN A 45 -18.53 -9.80 -25.35
CA GLN A 45 -18.95 -9.53 -26.72
C GLN A 45 -20.46 -9.71 -26.84
N PRO A 46 -21.15 -8.93 -27.70
CA PRO A 46 -22.57 -9.12 -27.94
C PRO A 46 -22.83 -10.49 -28.58
N THR A 47 -23.89 -11.18 -28.14
CA THR A 47 -24.24 -12.52 -28.61
C THR A 47 -25.44 -12.55 -29.56
N TYR A 48 -26.02 -11.40 -29.89
CA TYR A 48 -27.19 -11.29 -30.78
C TYR A 48 -26.79 -11.17 -32.25
N GLU A 49 -27.69 -11.59 -33.14
CA GLU A 49 -27.45 -11.62 -34.58
C GLU A 49 -27.25 -10.21 -35.16
N GLY A 50 -26.28 -10.07 -36.06
CA GLY A 50 -25.96 -8.80 -36.72
C GLY A 50 -25.18 -7.80 -35.85
N ALA A 51 -24.75 -8.19 -34.65
CA ALA A 51 -23.92 -7.32 -33.81
C ALA A 51 -22.52 -7.12 -34.41
N HIS A 52 -21.99 -5.90 -34.28
CA HIS A 52 -20.57 -5.63 -34.51
C HIS A 52 -19.78 -6.07 -33.27
N LEU A 53 -18.80 -6.95 -33.46
CA LEU A 53 -17.88 -7.38 -32.41
C LEU A 53 -16.75 -6.36 -32.24
N ALA A 54 -16.22 -6.22 -31.03
CA ALA A 54 -15.02 -5.43 -30.82
C ALA A 54 -13.82 -6.08 -31.53
N ASP A 55 -12.98 -5.25 -32.16
CA ASP A 55 -11.77 -5.69 -32.83
C ASP A 55 -10.67 -5.97 -31.80
N ILE A 56 -10.43 -7.26 -31.54
CA ILE A 56 -9.40 -7.74 -30.62
C ILE A 56 -8.00 -7.26 -31.04
N SER A 57 -7.77 -7.03 -32.33
CA SER A 57 -6.47 -6.56 -32.80
C SER A 57 -6.16 -5.13 -32.35
N GLU A 58 -7.18 -4.28 -32.12
CA GLU A 58 -6.99 -2.94 -31.57
C GLU A 58 -6.40 -3.00 -30.16
N ILE A 59 -6.91 -3.92 -29.33
CA ILE A 59 -6.44 -4.13 -27.96
C ILE A 59 -5.03 -4.74 -27.96
N ASN A 60 -4.81 -5.80 -28.74
CA ASN A 60 -3.54 -6.51 -28.79
C ASN A 60 -2.39 -5.64 -29.32
N ASN A 61 -2.67 -4.72 -30.25
CA ASN A 61 -1.68 -3.83 -30.83
C ASN A 61 -1.52 -2.51 -30.06
N ALA A 62 -2.28 -2.29 -28.99
CA ALA A 62 -2.16 -1.07 -28.19
C ALA A 62 -0.76 -0.99 -27.53
N PRO A 63 -0.09 0.17 -27.49
CA PRO A 63 1.21 0.32 -26.82
C PRO A 63 1.19 -0.07 -25.32
N ALA A 64 0.00 -0.11 -24.72
CA ALA A 64 -0.21 -0.58 -23.36
C ALA A 64 0.24 -2.03 -23.14
N THR A 65 0.21 -2.89 -24.16
CA THR A 65 0.55 -4.32 -24.07
C THR A 65 2.06 -4.57 -23.91
N ALA A 66 2.90 -3.56 -24.10
CA ALA A 66 4.35 -3.66 -23.96
C ALA A 66 4.84 -3.47 -22.50
N ARG A 67 3.95 -3.60 -21.51
CA ARG A 67 4.24 -3.40 -20.08
C ARG A 67 3.24 -4.14 -19.22
N ARG A 68 3.64 -4.43 -17.97
CA ARG A 68 2.86 -5.20 -17.00
C ARG A 68 2.69 -4.46 -15.69
N MET A 69 1.61 -4.76 -14.98
CA MET A 69 1.44 -4.39 -13.58
C MET A 69 1.16 -5.61 -12.73
N LEU A 70 1.76 -5.64 -11.54
CA LEU A 70 1.53 -6.66 -10.52
C LEU A 70 1.03 -6.00 -9.25
N VAL A 71 0.06 -6.63 -8.58
CA VAL A 71 -0.47 -6.18 -7.29
C VAL A 71 -0.07 -7.18 -6.22
N VAL A 72 0.65 -6.72 -5.20
CA VAL A 72 1.04 -7.53 -4.05
C VAL A 72 0.52 -6.85 -2.79
N SER A 73 -0.08 -7.59 -1.88
CA SER A 73 -0.68 -7.06 -0.67
C SER A 73 -0.18 -7.79 0.57
N SER A 74 -0.16 -7.08 1.69
CA SER A 74 -0.16 -7.71 3.01
C SER A 74 -1.34 -8.68 3.11
N ASP A 75 -1.12 -9.82 3.75
CA ASP A 75 -2.17 -10.82 4.01
C ASP A 75 -3.16 -10.42 5.12
N LEU A 76 -2.96 -9.29 5.83
CA LEU A 76 -4.01 -8.71 6.68
C LEU A 76 -5.18 -8.21 5.83
N PHE A 77 -6.40 -8.57 6.21
CA PHE A 77 -7.59 -8.39 5.40
C PHE A 77 -7.86 -6.94 5.01
N ARG A 78 -7.64 -5.94 5.89
CA ARG A 78 -7.75 -4.51 5.49
C ARG A 78 -6.85 -4.10 4.32
N ALA A 79 -5.65 -4.69 4.23
CA ALA A 79 -4.74 -4.43 3.11
C ALA A 79 -5.24 -5.16 1.85
N GLN A 80 -5.74 -6.39 1.98
CA GLN A 80 -6.38 -7.11 0.88
C GLN A 80 -7.56 -6.31 0.31
N GLN A 81 -8.45 -5.81 1.17
CA GLN A 81 -9.59 -4.99 0.76
C GLN A 81 -9.16 -3.70 0.04
N THR A 82 -8.06 -3.09 0.49
CA THR A 82 -7.48 -1.91 -0.17
C THR A 82 -6.86 -2.26 -1.53
N ALA A 83 -6.19 -3.41 -1.65
CA ALA A 83 -5.64 -3.90 -2.91
C ALA A 83 -6.73 -4.21 -3.93
N HIS A 84 -7.80 -4.90 -3.51
CA HIS A 84 -8.94 -5.26 -4.36
C HIS A 84 -9.71 -4.04 -4.86
N ALA A 85 -9.79 -2.96 -4.09
CA ALA A 85 -10.39 -1.71 -4.57
C ALA A 85 -9.75 -1.21 -5.88
N PHE A 86 -8.44 -1.43 -6.08
CA PHE A 86 -7.74 -1.12 -7.33
C PHE A 86 -7.69 -2.31 -8.30
N ALA A 87 -7.31 -3.50 -7.83
CA ALA A 87 -7.04 -4.65 -8.68
C ALA A 87 -8.30 -5.08 -9.46
N ASP A 88 -9.46 -5.08 -8.80
CA ASP A 88 -10.73 -5.47 -9.41
C ASP A 88 -11.13 -4.52 -10.55
N LEU A 89 -10.82 -3.21 -10.44
CA LEU A 89 -11.07 -2.25 -11.50
C LEU A 89 -10.24 -2.55 -12.75
N MET A 90 -9.02 -3.05 -12.54
CA MET A 90 -8.04 -3.35 -13.59
C MET A 90 -8.16 -4.79 -14.12
N GLY A 91 -8.88 -5.68 -13.42
CA GLY A 91 -8.94 -7.11 -13.71
C GLY A 91 -7.69 -7.87 -13.26
N LEU A 92 -6.91 -7.33 -12.33
CA LEU A 92 -5.64 -7.93 -11.90
C LEU A 92 -5.84 -8.84 -10.69
N ASP A 93 -5.02 -9.88 -10.60
CA ASP A 93 -4.91 -10.70 -9.39
C ASP A 93 -4.11 -9.99 -8.29
N VAL A 94 -4.38 -10.35 -7.03
CA VAL A 94 -3.65 -9.87 -5.86
C VAL A 94 -2.85 -11.01 -5.25
N GLU A 95 -1.52 -10.89 -5.28
CA GLU A 95 -0.62 -11.80 -4.58
C GLU A 95 -0.47 -11.38 -3.11
N LEU A 96 -0.42 -12.34 -2.19
CA LEU A 96 -0.27 -12.05 -0.76
C LEU A 96 1.17 -12.31 -0.31
N ASP A 97 1.75 -11.36 0.42
CA ASP A 97 3.08 -11.49 1.03
C ASP A 97 3.05 -11.06 2.51
N PRO A 98 3.17 -11.98 3.47
CA PRO A 98 3.18 -11.68 4.90
C PRO A 98 4.30 -10.73 5.35
N ARG A 99 5.35 -10.56 4.53
CA ARG A 99 6.43 -9.60 4.82
C ARG A 99 5.98 -8.15 4.63
N LEU A 100 4.79 -7.90 4.08
CA LEU A 100 4.16 -6.57 3.98
C LEU A 100 3.30 -6.22 5.20
N ARG A 101 3.12 -7.14 6.17
CA ARG A 101 2.35 -6.89 7.40
C ARG A 101 2.84 -5.65 8.15
N GLU A 102 1.91 -4.99 8.82
CA GLU A 102 2.22 -3.87 9.71
C GLU A 102 3.26 -4.26 10.76
N ARG A 103 3.95 -3.24 11.28
CA ARG A 103 4.79 -3.37 12.47
C ARG A 103 4.00 -4.08 13.58
N SER A 104 4.53 -5.18 14.09
CA SER A 104 3.94 -5.85 15.25
C SER A 104 4.07 -4.98 16.49
N PHE A 105 2.98 -4.86 17.26
CA PHE A 105 2.98 -4.20 18.57
C PHE A 105 2.93 -5.18 19.75
N GLY A 106 3.13 -6.48 19.50
CA GLY A 106 3.23 -7.47 20.56
C GLY A 106 2.07 -7.38 21.57
N GLU A 107 2.39 -7.30 22.86
CA GLU A 107 1.38 -7.20 23.94
C GLU A 107 0.54 -5.91 23.89
N TRP A 108 0.99 -4.87 23.17
CA TRP A 108 0.27 -3.60 23.05
C TRP A 108 -0.77 -3.59 21.93
N GLU A 109 -0.89 -4.66 21.17
CA GLU A 109 -1.93 -4.81 20.16
C GLU A 109 -3.32 -4.79 20.80
N GLY A 110 -4.23 -4.00 20.21
CA GLY A 110 -5.58 -3.79 20.73
C GLY A 110 -5.70 -2.68 21.77
N MET A 111 -4.60 -2.26 22.42
CA MET A 111 -4.63 -1.22 23.46
C MET A 111 -4.59 0.20 22.89
N THR A 112 -5.39 1.11 23.42
CA THR A 112 -5.24 2.56 23.20
C THR A 112 -3.91 3.08 23.75
N ARG A 113 -3.49 4.29 23.36
CA ARG A 113 -2.24 4.86 23.90
C ARG A 113 -2.38 5.17 25.38
N GLU A 114 -3.58 5.55 25.79
CA GLU A 114 -3.97 5.82 27.17
C GLU A 114 -3.82 4.55 28.02
N GLU A 115 -4.38 3.43 27.58
CA GLU A 115 -4.22 2.12 28.26
C GLU A 115 -2.75 1.70 28.33
N ILE A 116 -1.96 1.91 27.27
CA ILE A 116 -0.52 1.61 27.30
C ILE A 116 0.20 2.50 28.33
N CYS A 117 -0.11 3.80 28.38
CA CYS A 117 0.46 4.70 29.38
C CYS A 117 0.07 4.30 30.81
N GLU A 118 -1.17 3.86 31.03
CA GLU A 118 -1.66 3.45 32.35
C GLU A 118 -0.98 2.17 32.85
N HIS A 119 -0.70 1.21 31.96
CA HIS A 119 -0.12 -0.09 32.33
C HIS A 119 1.41 -0.17 32.17
N TYR A 120 2.00 0.63 31.28
CA TYR A 120 3.40 0.52 30.85
C TYR A 120 4.08 1.90 30.69
N ALA A 121 3.83 2.86 31.59
CA ALA A 121 4.30 4.25 31.47
C ALA A 121 5.79 4.38 31.11
N ASP A 122 6.68 3.74 31.86
CA ASP A 122 8.14 3.85 31.66
C ASP A 122 8.56 3.30 30.28
N ASP A 123 8.00 2.17 29.87
CA ASP A 123 8.30 1.55 28.58
C ASP A 123 7.67 2.32 27.41
N TYR A 124 6.50 2.93 27.60
CA TYR A 124 5.90 3.86 26.63
C TYR A 124 6.73 5.13 26.45
N HIS A 125 7.23 5.73 27.54
CA HIS A 125 8.12 6.89 27.47
C HIS A 125 9.44 6.54 26.78
N SER A 126 10.00 5.37 27.08
CA SER A 126 11.17 4.81 26.41
C SER A 126 10.94 4.62 24.91
N TRP A 127 9.79 4.07 24.52
CA TRP A 127 9.40 3.94 23.11
C TRP A 127 9.31 5.29 22.40
N ARG A 128 8.69 6.30 23.04
CA ARG A 128 8.60 7.67 22.50
C ARG A 128 9.97 8.34 22.39
N ALA A 129 10.91 7.98 23.25
CA ALA A 129 12.29 8.45 23.24
C ALA A 129 13.22 7.62 22.35
N HIS A 130 12.73 6.58 21.67
CA HIS A 130 13.53 5.69 20.81
C HIS A 130 14.63 4.93 21.57
N THR A 131 14.41 4.64 22.85
CA THR A 131 15.37 3.92 23.70
C THR A 131 15.01 2.45 23.92
N GLY A 132 13.99 1.94 23.24
CA GLY A 132 13.74 0.51 23.03
C GLY A 132 12.93 -0.21 24.11
N GLY A 133 12.26 0.51 25.01
CA GLY A 133 11.42 -0.08 26.07
C GLY A 133 10.31 -0.99 25.55
N GLU A 134 9.77 -0.68 24.36
CA GLU A 134 8.73 -1.47 23.71
C GLU A 134 9.17 -2.91 23.38
N THR A 135 10.48 -3.14 23.21
CA THR A 135 11.01 -4.46 22.81
C THR A 135 10.79 -5.53 23.88
N LYS A 136 10.62 -5.13 25.15
CA LYS A 136 10.25 -6.03 26.25
C LYS A 136 8.87 -6.67 26.08
N HIS A 137 8.00 -6.01 25.32
CA HIS A 137 6.61 -6.41 25.08
C HIS A 137 6.42 -7.09 23.72
N GLY A 138 7.51 -7.53 23.09
CA GLY A 138 7.46 -8.15 21.77
C GLY A 138 7.12 -7.19 20.63
N VAL A 139 7.19 -5.87 20.86
CA VAL A 139 7.00 -4.87 19.81
C VAL A 139 8.18 -4.94 18.84
N GLU A 140 7.87 -5.08 17.55
CA GLU A 140 8.87 -5.14 16.48
C GLU A 140 9.62 -3.79 16.40
N SER A 141 10.95 -3.78 16.26
CA SER A 141 11.66 -2.51 16.08
C SER A 141 11.39 -1.91 14.70
N ARG A 142 11.53 -0.59 14.57
CA ARG A 142 11.38 0.08 13.26
C ARG A 142 12.44 -0.39 12.27
N ILE A 143 13.68 -0.56 12.73
CA ILE A 143 14.77 -1.13 11.94
C ILE A 143 14.40 -2.53 11.41
N HIS A 144 13.88 -3.42 12.26
CA HIS A 144 13.47 -4.76 11.83
C HIS A 144 12.35 -4.69 10.79
N THR A 145 11.32 -3.87 11.06
CA THR A 145 10.19 -3.64 10.14
C THR A 145 10.69 -3.16 8.77
N GLY A 146 11.57 -2.15 8.75
CA GLY A 146 12.10 -1.57 7.52
C GLY A 146 13.00 -2.53 6.74
N ARG A 147 13.84 -3.33 7.43
CA ARG A 147 14.67 -4.37 6.79
C ARG A 147 13.80 -5.44 6.14
N ARG A 148 12.82 -5.97 6.88
CA ARG A 148 11.84 -6.95 6.38
C ARG A 148 11.11 -6.45 5.14
N GLY A 149 10.65 -5.19 5.16
CA GLY A 149 9.98 -4.60 4.01
C GLY A 149 10.91 -4.34 2.82
N ALA A 150 12.12 -3.83 3.05
CA ALA A 150 13.10 -3.60 2.00
C ALA A 150 13.59 -4.90 1.35
N GLU A 151 13.77 -5.96 2.13
CA GLU A 151 14.06 -7.31 1.63
C GLU A 151 12.92 -7.83 0.75
N ALA A 152 11.66 -7.69 1.20
CA ALA A 152 10.50 -8.09 0.39
C ALA A 152 10.44 -7.34 -0.94
N VAL A 153 10.62 -6.01 -0.93
CA VAL A 153 10.63 -5.19 -2.15
C VAL A 153 11.75 -5.62 -3.10
N ARG A 154 12.96 -5.80 -2.59
CA ARG A 154 14.12 -6.22 -3.41
C ARG A 154 13.90 -7.60 -4.01
N ASP A 155 13.39 -8.56 -3.24
CA ASP A 155 13.10 -9.91 -3.72
C ASP A 155 12.03 -9.91 -4.82
N ILE A 156 10.95 -9.12 -4.65
CA ILE A 156 9.90 -9.01 -5.67
C ILE A 156 10.47 -8.40 -6.95
N VAL A 157 11.24 -7.31 -6.85
CA VAL A 157 11.89 -6.71 -8.03
C VAL A 157 12.86 -7.69 -8.69
N ALA A 158 13.66 -8.42 -7.91
CA ALA A 158 14.63 -9.37 -8.44
C ALA A 158 13.95 -10.52 -9.21
N LYS A 159 12.78 -11.00 -8.76
CA LYS A 159 12.00 -12.04 -9.48
C LYS A 159 11.62 -11.63 -10.91
N HIS A 160 11.47 -10.33 -11.16
CA HIS A 160 11.05 -9.78 -12.46
C HIS A 160 12.20 -9.07 -13.20
N HIS A 161 13.44 -9.13 -12.69
CA HIS A 161 14.58 -8.41 -13.27
C HIS A 161 14.96 -8.91 -14.67
N ASP A 162 14.87 -10.22 -14.89
CA ASP A 162 15.24 -10.85 -16.16
C ASP A 162 14.08 -10.83 -17.19
N GLU A 163 12.91 -10.31 -16.79
CA GLU A 163 11.80 -10.12 -17.71
C GLU A 163 12.08 -8.93 -18.63
N THR A 164 11.89 -9.13 -19.94
CA THR A 164 12.10 -8.06 -20.94
C THR A 164 10.98 -7.01 -20.92
N MET A 165 9.89 -7.28 -20.22
CA MET A 165 8.71 -6.42 -20.17
C MET A 165 8.81 -5.47 -18.97
N PRO A 166 8.76 -4.14 -19.18
CA PRO A 166 8.67 -3.17 -18.09
C PRO A 166 7.52 -3.49 -17.15
N THR A 167 7.84 -3.66 -15.87
CA THR A 167 6.88 -4.07 -14.84
C THR A 167 6.72 -2.98 -13.78
N THR A 168 5.47 -2.61 -13.48
CA THR A 168 5.10 -1.72 -12.37
C THR A 168 4.54 -2.55 -11.22
N LEU A 169 5.06 -2.36 -10.01
CA LEU A 169 4.57 -3.04 -8.81
C LEU A 169 3.66 -2.10 -8.01
N LEU A 170 2.46 -2.55 -7.65
CA LEU A 170 1.63 -1.93 -6.62
C LEU A 170 1.73 -2.79 -5.36
N LEU A 171 2.38 -2.26 -4.33
CA LEU A 171 2.51 -2.92 -3.03
C LEU A 171 1.55 -2.28 -2.04
N VAL A 172 0.68 -3.08 -1.41
CA VAL A 172 -0.32 -2.61 -0.45
C VAL A 172 0.06 -3.11 0.95
N GLY A 173 0.66 -2.21 1.73
CA GLY A 173 1.12 -2.46 3.09
C GLY A 173 0.41 -1.58 4.12
N HIS A 174 1.16 -1.13 5.13
CA HIS A 174 0.62 -0.34 6.25
C HIS A 174 1.52 0.85 6.56
N GLY A 175 1.01 1.84 7.29
CA GLY A 175 1.69 3.11 7.47
C GLY A 175 3.09 3.00 8.08
N SER A 176 3.25 2.23 9.17
CA SER A 176 4.57 2.10 9.81
C SER A 176 5.52 1.27 8.94
N TRP A 177 5.00 0.23 8.30
CA TRP A 177 5.74 -0.59 7.34
C TRP A 177 6.26 0.23 6.15
N ILE A 178 5.41 1.06 5.52
CA ILE A 178 5.79 1.90 4.36
C ILE A 178 6.92 2.86 4.76
N VAL A 179 6.75 3.60 5.86
CA VAL A 179 7.72 4.60 6.30
C VAL A 179 9.08 3.95 6.60
N ALA A 180 9.09 2.86 7.36
CA ALA A 180 10.33 2.17 7.70
C ALA A 180 11.01 1.55 6.47
N THR A 181 10.23 1.00 5.53
CA THR A 181 10.73 0.42 4.28
C THR A 181 11.37 1.47 3.39
N VAL A 182 10.69 2.60 3.19
CA VAL A 182 11.21 3.73 2.39
C VAL A 182 12.52 4.24 2.97
N ALA A 183 12.62 4.39 4.30
CA ALA A 183 13.86 4.80 4.95
C ALA A 183 15.02 3.85 4.65
N VAL A 184 14.81 2.53 4.79
CA VAL A 184 15.84 1.53 4.49
C VAL A 184 16.22 1.51 3.00
N LEU A 185 15.26 1.67 2.09
CA LEU A 185 15.54 1.70 0.65
C LEU A 185 16.32 2.95 0.21
N LEU A 186 16.18 4.06 0.95
CA LEU A 186 16.93 5.31 0.73
C LEU A 186 18.24 5.39 1.53
N ASP A 187 18.68 4.28 2.14
CA ASP A 187 19.85 4.22 3.03
C ASP A 187 19.80 5.24 4.19
N MET A 188 18.59 5.59 4.64
CA MET A 188 18.34 6.43 5.82
C MET A 188 18.27 5.57 7.08
N ASP A 189 18.53 6.17 8.24
CA ASP A 189 18.35 5.52 9.54
C ASP A 189 16.84 5.43 9.89
N PRO A 190 16.24 4.23 10.02
CA PRO A 190 14.84 4.07 10.39
C PRO A 190 14.50 4.51 11.82
N ASP A 191 15.49 4.78 12.67
CA ASP A 191 15.26 5.35 14.00
C ASP A 191 15.33 6.89 14.02
N ASP A 192 15.88 7.52 12.97
CA ASP A 192 15.86 8.99 12.75
C ASP A 192 14.84 9.42 11.67
N LEU A 193 13.62 8.93 11.82
CA LEU A 193 12.49 9.24 10.92
C LEU A 193 11.92 10.66 11.11
N ASN A 194 12.59 11.56 11.83
CA ASN A 194 12.18 12.96 11.90
C ASN A 194 12.10 13.62 10.51
N ASN A 195 12.79 13.03 9.53
CA ASN A 195 12.87 13.49 8.16
C ASN A 195 11.73 12.97 7.26
N VAL A 196 10.92 12.00 7.72
CA VAL A 196 9.86 11.35 6.92
C VAL A 196 8.55 11.36 7.70
N GLY A 197 7.53 12.03 7.15
CA GLY A 197 6.20 12.11 7.78
C GLY A 197 5.49 10.76 7.87
N ALA A 198 4.36 10.73 8.58
CA ALA A 198 3.49 9.55 8.63
C ALA A 198 2.69 9.38 7.32
N MET A 199 2.30 8.14 7.02
CA MET A 199 1.33 7.85 5.96
C MET A 199 -0.09 8.12 6.43
N ARG A 200 -0.90 8.77 5.57
CA ARG A 200 -2.35 8.91 5.76
C ARG A 200 -3.09 7.70 5.21
N ASN A 201 -4.33 7.49 5.63
CA ASN A 201 -5.13 6.37 5.17
C ASN A 201 -5.33 6.40 3.66
N ALA A 202 -5.08 5.25 3.01
CA ALA A 202 -5.16 5.04 1.57
C ALA A 202 -4.31 6.02 0.72
N PHE A 203 -3.31 6.67 1.30
CA PHE A 203 -2.33 7.46 0.56
C PHE A 203 -1.19 6.55 0.08
N TRP A 204 -0.52 6.94 -1.00
CA TRP A 204 0.54 6.16 -1.62
C TRP A 204 1.89 6.88 -1.62
N THR A 205 2.92 6.09 -1.89
CA THR A 205 4.29 6.52 -2.09
C THR A 205 4.78 5.88 -3.38
N ARG A 206 5.46 6.64 -4.24
CA ARG A 206 5.99 6.14 -5.52
C ARG A 206 7.51 6.24 -5.52
N MET A 207 8.14 5.12 -5.84
CA MET A 207 9.60 5.02 -5.96
C MET A 207 9.97 4.41 -7.30
N THR A 208 11.12 4.81 -7.84
CA THR A 208 11.70 4.25 -9.06
C THR A 208 13.02 3.58 -8.69
N PRO A 209 13.19 2.26 -8.92
CA PRO A 209 14.49 1.62 -8.78
C PRO A 209 15.40 2.05 -9.94
N HIS A 210 16.67 2.25 -9.64
CA HIS A 210 17.72 2.46 -10.62
C HIS A 210 18.75 1.35 -10.46
N THR A 211 18.84 0.48 -11.48
CA THR A 211 19.84 -0.57 -11.57
C THR A 211 21.08 -0.03 -12.31
N ASP A 212 22.23 -0.05 -11.64
CA ASP A 212 23.52 0.13 -12.31
C ASP A 212 23.90 -1.23 -12.93
N PRO A 213 24.16 -1.32 -14.25
CA PRO A 213 24.58 -2.57 -14.89
C PRO A 213 25.83 -3.22 -14.26
N ARG A 214 26.64 -2.44 -13.53
CA ARG A 214 27.83 -2.92 -12.81
C ARG A 214 27.52 -3.47 -11.41
N ASN A 215 26.31 -3.26 -10.92
CA ASN A 215 25.84 -3.68 -9.60
C ASN A 215 24.32 -3.96 -9.64
N ALA A 216 23.91 -4.83 -10.56
CA ALA A 216 22.49 -5.15 -10.79
C ALA A 216 21.81 -5.71 -9.52
N ASP A 217 22.57 -6.39 -8.66
CA ASP A 217 22.10 -7.01 -7.42
C ASP A 217 21.72 -6.00 -6.32
N ARG A 218 22.07 -4.72 -6.48
CA ARG A 218 21.78 -3.68 -5.47
C ARG A 218 21.25 -2.41 -6.15
N PRO A 219 19.97 -2.38 -6.55
CA PRO A 219 19.37 -1.17 -7.09
C PRO A 219 19.39 -0.04 -6.06
N THR A 220 19.65 1.17 -6.52
CA THR A 220 19.38 2.39 -5.76
C THR A 220 17.95 2.83 -5.98
N TRP A 221 17.40 3.62 -5.07
CA TRP A 221 15.99 4.00 -5.12
C TRP A 221 15.84 5.51 -5.15
N LYS A 222 14.98 5.98 -6.04
CA LYS A 222 14.55 7.38 -6.07
C LYS A 222 13.13 7.49 -5.57
N LEU A 223 12.92 8.33 -4.56
CA LEU A 223 11.59 8.71 -4.08
C LEU A 223 11.02 9.80 -5.00
N GLU A 224 9.90 9.52 -5.64
CA GLU A 224 9.24 10.45 -6.57
C GLU A 224 8.06 11.15 -5.91
N GLU A 225 7.31 10.41 -5.09
CA GLU A 225 6.13 10.87 -4.38
C GLU A 225 6.11 10.23 -3.01
N PHE A 226 5.80 11.01 -1.98
CA PHE A 226 5.61 10.50 -0.63
C PHE A 226 4.28 10.99 -0.08
N ASN A 227 3.51 10.06 0.51
CA ASN A 227 2.22 10.34 1.13
C ASN A 227 1.32 11.21 0.23
N GLN A 228 1.16 10.80 -1.03
CA GLN A 228 0.24 11.41 -1.98
C GLN A 228 -1.14 10.77 -1.87
N GLY A 229 -2.18 11.56 -2.09
CA GLY A 229 -3.56 11.11 -2.00
C GLY A 229 -4.38 11.57 -3.20
N PRO A 230 -5.60 11.02 -3.37
CA PRO A 230 -6.47 11.43 -4.45
C PRO A 230 -6.89 12.88 -4.27
N ALA A 231 -7.15 13.61 -5.37
CA ALA A 231 -7.48 15.03 -5.30
C ALA A 231 -8.65 15.34 -4.36
N ILE A 232 -9.63 14.43 -4.27
CA ILE A 232 -10.79 14.56 -3.36
C ILE A 232 -10.38 14.66 -1.88
N ALA A 233 -9.24 14.12 -1.47
CA ALA A 233 -8.74 14.21 -0.10
C ALA A 233 -8.37 15.64 0.32
N SER A 234 -8.21 16.56 -0.63
CA SER A 234 -8.00 18.00 -0.36
C SER A 234 -9.30 18.79 -0.19
N PHE A 235 -10.45 18.22 -0.58
CA PHE A 235 -11.73 18.93 -0.62
C PHE A 235 -12.82 18.28 0.24
N ALA A 236 -12.62 17.04 0.67
CA ALA A 236 -13.51 16.32 1.57
C ALA A 236 -12.90 16.21 2.98
N ASP A 237 -13.76 15.98 3.97
CA ASP A 237 -13.35 15.53 5.30
C ASP A 237 -12.81 14.10 5.18
N TRP A 238 -11.53 13.98 4.82
CA TRP A 238 -10.93 12.69 4.49
C TRP A 238 -10.99 11.72 5.67
N GLU A 239 -10.71 12.21 6.88
CA GLU A 239 -10.59 11.36 8.07
C GLU A 239 -11.94 10.82 8.57
N ASN A 240 -13.04 11.55 8.34
CA ASN A 240 -14.38 11.14 8.78
C ASN A 240 -15.30 10.71 7.62
N GLY A 241 -14.85 10.89 6.38
CA GLY A 241 -15.65 10.66 5.19
C GLY A 241 -16.80 11.66 4.98
N PRO A 242 -17.49 11.56 3.83
CA PRO A 242 -18.67 12.37 3.53
C PRO A 242 -19.80 12.11 4.52
N GLU A 243 -20.63 13.14 4.76
CA GLU A 243 -21.74 13.08 5.71
C GLU A 243 -22.72 11.93 5.43
N SER A 244 -22.93 11.60 4.15
CA SER A 244 -23.80 10.50 3.72
C SER A 244 -23.35 9.10 4.17
N LEU A 245 -22.09 8.95 4.61
CA LEU A 245 -21.56 7.69 5.14
C LEU A 245 -21.58 7.66 6.69
N ARG A 246 -22.04 8.73 7.35
CA ARG A 246 -22.01 8.84 8.81
C ARG A 246 -23.33 8.40 9.41
N ALA A 247 -23.31 7.27 10.11
CA ALA A 247 -24.44 6.86 10.96
C ALA A 247 -24.49 7.69 12.26
N PRO A 248 -25.68 7.90 12.86
CA PRO A 248 -25.79 8.51 14.18
C PRO A 248 -24.93 7.77 15.22
N GLY A 249 -24.08 8.52 15.95
CA GLY A 249 -23.21 7.95 16.98
C GLY A 249 -21.88 7.38 16.49
N MET A 250 -21.58 7.44 15.19
CA MET A 250 -20.26 7.07 14.67
C MET A 250 -19.19 8.02 15.25
N PRO A 251 -18.11 7.50 15.84
CA PRO A 251 -17.08 8.34 16.43
C PRO A 251 -16.39 9.16 15.33
N LEU A 252 -16.22 10.46 15.59
CA LEU A 252 -15.41 11.31 14.73
C LEU A 252 -13.94 11.14 15.08
N TRP A 253 -13.12 10.98 14.06
CA TRP A 253 -11.69 11.16 14.18
C TRP A 253 -11.42 12.56 14.72
N LYS A 254 -10.63 12.62 15.79
CA LYS A 254 -10.10 13.86 16.36
C LYS A 254 -8.59 13.82 16.18
N PRO A 255 -7.97 14.90 15.67
CA PRO A 255 -6.52 14.97 15.67
C PRO A 255 -6.04 14.83 17.12
N ILE A 256 -5.05 13.97 17.32
CA ILE A 256 -4.32 13.93 18.59
C ILE A 256 -3.55 15.27 18.64
N ILE A 257 -4.10 16.24 19.38
CA ILE A 257 -3.38 17.49 19.68
C ILE A 257 -2.17 17.05 20.49
N GLN A 258 -0.98 17.19 19.91
CA GLN A 258 0.30 16.90 20.56
C GLN A 258 0.58 17.89 21.68
#